data_AF-A0A6I9WUR4-F1
#
_entry.id   AF-A0A6I9WUR4-F1
#
_cell.length_a   1.000
_cell.length_b   1.000
_cell.length_c   1.000
_cell.angle_alpha   90.00
_cell.angle_beta   90.00
_cell.angle_gamma   90.00
#
_symmetry.space_group_name_H-M   'P 1'
#
loop_
_entity.id
_entity.type
_entity.pdbx_description
1 polymer ?
#
loop_
_entity_poly.entity_id
_entity_poly.type
_entity_poly.pdbx_seq_one_letter_code
_entity_poly.pdbx_strand_id
1 'polypeptide(L)'
;MRHFTCLLTLGAFAVAAFATIKNDASSVDMVREALLRLEKDLRRDLADQQRWANVEEREKYLHLIKAYERFGNQVDERFPLDREDHLDSLDSLWLWARAQHEIKGINGLYGLFRQMQREILELNAPIDIKQLANFAETILRDPNASIPRALDRIATLIINEKLFIAAFQVQMAVTRKDCNRGDNSSSPRPWSFRGIIMKTG
;
A
#
# COMPACT_ATOMS: atom_id res chain seq x y z
N MET A 1 -27.03 28.26 -42.54
CA MET A 1 -25.74 27.86 -41.90
C MET A 1 -25.69 28.31 -40.43
N ARG A 2 -26.54 27.77 -39.54
CA ARG A 2 -26.60 28.19 -38.12
C ARG A 2 -26.68 27.02 -37.12
N HIS A 3 -26.79 25.78 -37.60
CA HIS A 3 -26.90 24.58 -36.76
C HIS A 3 -25.57 23.80 -36.60
N PHE A 4 -24.57 24.07 -37.44
CA PHE A 4 -23.25 23.41 -37.37
C PHE A 4 -22.36 23.93 -36.24
N THR A 5 -22.57 25.16 -35.77
CA THR A 5 -21.81 25.74 -34.65
C THR A 5 -22.24 25.21 -33.27
N CYS A 6 -23.43 24.61 -33.15
CA CYS A 6 -23.93 24.08 -31.88
C CYS A 6 -23.44 22.64 -31.60
N LEU A 7 -23.12 21.86 -32.65
CA LEU A 7 -22.58 20.51 -32.50
C LEU A 7 -21.10 20.50 -32.07
N LEU A 8 -20.34 21.53 -32.46
CA LEU A 8 -18.92 21.64 -32.07
C LEU A 8 -18.73 22.04 -30.60
N THR A 9 -19.67 22.77 -30.00
CA THR A 9 -19.60 23.11 -28.57
C THR A 9 -20.01 21.93 -27.68
N LEU A 10 -20.97 21.10 -28.11
CA LEU A 10 -21.36 19.88 -27.39
C LEU A 10 -20.28 18.79 -27.41
N GLY A 11 -19.52 18.66 -28.51
CA GLY A 11 -18.38 17.74 -28.59
C GLY A 11 -17.22 18.13 -27.66
N ALA A 12 -16.93 19.43 -27.51
CA ALA A 12 -15.88 19.92 -26.63
C ALA A 12 -16.20 19.72 -25.13
N PHE A 13 -17.48 19.82 -24.74
CA PHE A 13 -17.91 19.54 -23.36
C PHE A 13 -17.85 18.06 -23.01
N ALA A 14 -18.13 17.14 -23.95
CA ALA A 14 -18.00 15.71 -23.71
C ALA A 14 -16.53 15.30 -23.46
N VAL A 15 -15.58 15.83 -24.24
CA VAL A 15 -14.15 15.53 -24.06
C VAL A 15 -13.60 16.10 -22.74
N ALA A 16 -14.08 17.28 -22.31
CA ALA A 16 -13.72 17.85 -21.01
C ALA A 16 -14.33 17.08 -19.81
N ALA A 17 -15.52 16.49 -19.97
CA ALA A 17 -16.17 15.68 -18.94
C ALA A 17 -15.44 14.33 -18.71
N PHE A 18 -14.86 13.73 -19.76
CA PHE A 18 -14.03 12.52 -19.60
C PHE A 18 -12.64 12.80 -19.01
N ALA A 19 -12.08 14.00 -19.23
CA ALA A 19 -10.80 14.39 -18.63
C ALA A 19 -10.90 14.74 -17.13
N THR A 20 -12.10 14.85 -16.57
CA THR A 20 -12.37 15.20 -15.16
C THR A 20 -12.94 14.05 -14.33
N ILE A 21 -12.89 12.81 -14.84
CA ILE A 21 -12.92 11.63 -13.98
C ILE A 21 -11.58 11.60 -13.25
N LYS A 22 -11.48 12.39 -12.17
CA LYS A 22 -10.43 12.20 -11.18
C LYS A 22 -10.47 10.72 -10.82
N ASN A 23 -9.37 10.04 -11.09
CA ASN A 23 -9.21 8.65 -10.74
C ASN A 23 -9.30 8.56 -9.21
N ASP A 24 -10.43 8.11 -8.67
CA ASP A 24 -10.63 7.85 -7.24
C ASP A 24 -9.76 6.68 -6.74
N ALA A 25 -8.82 6.19 -7.56
CA ALA A 25 -7.82 5.22 -7.19
C ALA A 25 -7.03 5.69 -5.96
N SER A 26 -7.06 4.88 -4.92
CA SER A 26 -6.24 5.09 -3.74
C SER A 26 -4.75 4.98 -4.10
N SER A 27 -3.88 5.50 -3.22
CA SER A 27 -2.43 5.34 -3.37
C SER A 27 -2.01 3.86 -3.46
N VAL A 28 -2.74 2.97 -2.77
CA VAL A 28 -2.56 1.52 -2.83
C VAL A 28 -2.95 0.98 -4.19
N ASP A 29 -4.06 1.45 -4.78
CA ASP A 29 -4.50 1.03 -6.11
C ASP A 29 -3.48 1.41 -7.19
N MET A 30 -2.88 2.60 -7.07
CA MET A 30 -1.80 3.01 -7.97
C MET A 30 -0.57 2.10 -7.89
N VAL A 31 -0.19 1.68 -6.68
CA VAL A 31 0.94 0.73 -6.50
C VAL A 31 0.58 -0.65 -7.03
N ARG A 32 -0.66 -1.12 -6.81
CA ARG A 32 -1.13 -2.39 -7.37
C ARG A 32 -1.08 -2.38 -8.89
N GLU A 33 -1.56 -1.31 -9.52
CA GLU A 33 -1.51 -1.16 -10.97
C GLU A 33 -0.07 -1.11 -11.49
N ALA A 34 0.82 -0.41 -10.79
CA ALA A 34 2.25 -0.37 -11.15
C ALA A 34 2.90 -1.76 -11.08
N LEU A 35 2.56 -2.58 -10.07
CA LEU A 35 3.03 -3.97 -9.97
C LEU A 35 2.53 -4.83 -11.14
N LEU A 36 1.25 -4.75 -11.48
CA LEU A 36 0.66 -5.52 -12.59
C LEU A 36 1.32 -5.17 -13.93
N ARG A 37 1.66 -3.89 -14.14
CA ARG A 37 2.40 -3.46 -15.33
C ARG A 37 3.82 -4.01 -15.33
N LEU A 38 4.53 -3.90 -14.21
CA LEU A 38 5.88 -4.45 -14.06
C LEU A 38 5.91 -5.94 -14.38
N GLU A 39 4.98 -6.73 -13.83
CA GLU A 39 4.90 -8.17 -14.08
C GLU A 39 4.65 -8.49 -15.55
N LYS A 40 3.76 -7.74 -16.20
CA LYS A 40 3.46 -7.89 -17.62
C LYS A 40 4.68 -7.57 -18.48
N ASP A 41 5.39 -6.49 -18.16
CA ASP A 41 6.58 -6.06 -18.89
C ASP A 41 7.73 -7.06 -18.68
N LEU A 42 7.99 -7.51 -17.45
CA LEU A 42 8.99 -8.53 -17.16
C LEU A 42 8.69 -9.85 -17.85
N ARG A 43 7.41 -10.28 -17.89
CA ARG A 43 7.01 -11.50 -18.60
C ARG A 43 7.27 -11.37 -20.10
N ARG A 44 6.95 -10.22 -20.70
CA ARG A 44 7.22 -9.96 -22.12
C ARG A 44 8.74 -9.96 -22.39
N ASP A 45 9.49 -9.25 -21.56
CA ASP A 45 10.94 -9.13 -21.68
C ASP A 45 11.61 -10.49 -21.58
N LEU A 46 11.24 -11.32 -20.59
CA LEU A 46 11.81 -12.67 -20.41
C LEU A 46 11.39 -13.67 -21.48
N ALA A 47 10.26 -13.45 -22.17
CA ALA A 47 9.83 -14.28 -23.28
C ALA A 47 10.59 -14.01 -24.58
N ASP A 48 11.35 -12.91 -24.66
CA ASP A 48 12.22 -12.60 -25.81
C ASP A 48 13.43 -13.54 -25.84
N GLN A 49 13.25 -14.68 -26.50
CA GLN A 49 14.29 -15.70 -26.62
C GLN A 49 15.55 -15.16 -27.29
N GLN A 50 15.44 -14.20 -28.21
CA GLN A 50 16.60 -13.67 -28.93
C GLN A 50 17.48 -12.81 -28.02
N ARG A 51 16.86 -11.99 -27.16
CA ARG A 51 17.57 -11.19 -26.14
C ARG A 51 18.30 -12.07 -25.11
N TRP A 52 17.72 -13.22 -24.76
CA TRP A 52 18.21 -14.07 -23.65
C TRP A 52 18.89 -15.37 -24.10
N ALA A 53 19.13 -15.56 -25.40
CA ALA A 53 19.67 -16.80 -25.97
C ALA A 53 21.07 -17.15 -25.45
N ASN A 54 21.93 -16.13 -25.33
CA ASN A 54 23.34 -16.29 -24.94
C ASN A 54 23.64 -15.68 -23.57
N VAL A 55 22.60 -15.41 -22.78
CA VAL A 55 22.71 -14.78 -21.47
C VAL A 55 22.65 -15.84 -20.39
N GLU A 56 23.62 -15.81 -19.47
CA GLU A 56 23.64 -16.71 -18.33
C GLU A 56 22.38 -16.58 -17.49
N GLU A 57 21.92 -17.70 -16.92
CA GLU A 57 20.70 -17.73 -16.09
C GLU A 57 20.78 -16.76 -14.91
N ARG A 58 21.98 -16.60 -14.32
CA ARG A 58 22.26 -15.63 -13.27
C ARG A 58 21.88 -14.21 -13.66
N GLU A 59 22.17 -13.79 -14.88
CA GLU A 59 21.86 -12.44 -15.35
C GLU A 59 20.35 -12.22 -15.50
N LYS A 60 19.59 -13.27 -15.83
CA LYS A 60 18.12 -13.23 -15.86
C LYS A 60 17.55 -13.00 -14.46
N TYR A 61 18.10 -13.69 -13.45
CA TYR A 61 17.71 -13.47 -12.05
C TYR A 61 18.10 -12.08 -11.55
N LEU A 62 19.31 -11.60 -11.87
CA LEU A 62 19.72 -10.23 -11.54
C LEU A 62 18.79 -9.20 -12.17
N HIS A 63 18.37 -9.41 -13.42
CA HIS A 63 17.43 -8.52 -14.10
C HIS A 63 16.10 -8.43 -13.34
N LEU A 64 15.54 -9.58 -12.94
CA LEU A 64 14.33 -9.63 -12.12
C LEU A 64 14.51 -8.93 -10.77
N ILE A 65 15.59 -9.23 -10.04
CA ILE A 65 15.84 -8.67 -8.71
C ILE A 65 15.99 -7.15 -8.78
N LYS A 66 16.71 -6.61 -9.77
CA LYS A 66 16.83 -5.15 -10.01
C LYS A 66 15.50 -4.49 -10.38
N ALA A 67 14.63 -5.21 -11.08
CA ALA A 67 13.31 -4.68 -11.44
C ALA A 67 12.41 -4.56 -10.20
N TYR A 68 12.37 -5.60 -9.37
CA TYR A 68 11.62 -5.58 -8.12
C TYR A 68 12.24 -4.67 -7.04
N GLU A 69 13.56 -4.49 -7.03
CA GLU A 69 14.20 -3.53 -6.12
C GLU A 69 13.78 -2.10 -6.43
N ARG A 70 13.81 -1.69 -7.71
CA ARG A 70 13.33 -0.36 -8.14
C ARG A 70 11.87 -0.14 -7.81
N PHE A 71 11.03 -1.16 -8.00
CA PHE A 71 9.63 -1.11 -7.59
C PHE A 71 9.50 -0.97 -6.07
N GLY A 72 10.24 -1.75 -5.30
CA GLY A 72 10.29 -1.65 -3.84
C GLY A 72 10.70 -0.25 -3.37
N ASN A 73 11.68 0.39 -4.01
CA ASN A 73 12.07 1.77 -3.69
C ASN A 73 10.90 2.76 -3.87
N GLN A 74 10.10 2.62 -4.93
CA GLN A 74 8.92 3.45 -5.15
C GLN A 74 7.83 3.20 -4.10
N VAL A 75 7.71 1.96 -3.62
CA VAL A 75 6.80 1.62 -2.52
C VAL A 75 7.28 2.28 -1.23
N ASP A 76 8.57 2.14 -0.91
CA ASP A 76 9.19 2.72 0.30
C ASP A 76 9.07 4.25 0.33
N GLU A 77 9.26 4.92 -0.81
CA GLU A 77 9.07 6.38 -0.93
C GLU A 77 7.63 6.82 -0.64
N ARG A 78 6.64 5.99 -1.02
CA ARG A 78 5.21 6.31 -0.88
C ARG A 78 4.65 5.89 0.48
N PHE A 79 5.21 4.84 1.07
CA PHE A 79 4.78 4.23 2.32
C PHE A 79 5.99 4.02 3.23
N PRO A 80 6.56 5.11 3.77
CA PRO A 80 7.72 5.03 4.64
C PRO A 80 7.40 4.21 5.90
N LEU A 81 8.34 3.34 6.29
CA LEU A 81 8.20 2.47 7.46
C LEU A 81 8.25 3.23 8.78
N ASP A 82 8.85 4.41 8.79
CA ASP A 82 9.04 5.31 9.94
C ASP A 82 7.96 6.40 10.03
N ARG A 83 6.83 6.23 9.31
CA ARG A 83 5.70 7.15 9.42
C ARG A 83 5.23 7.24 10.87
N GLU A 84 5.06 8.47 11.37
CA GLU A 84 4.45 8.72 12.69
C GLU A 84 3.11 8.00 12.79
N ASP A 85 2.98 7.15 13.81
CA ASP A 85 1.71 6.51 14.13
C ASP A 85 0.84 7.53 14.86
N HIS A 86 -0.24 7.97 14.22
CA HIS A 86 -1.20 8.88 14.86
C HIS A 86 -2.28 8.10 15.63
N LEU A 87 -2.07 6.80 15.88
CA LEU A 87 -3.02 5.90 16.50
C LEU A 87 -2.62 5.49 17.92
N ASP A 88 -1.71 6.22 18.59
CA ASP A 88 -1.32 5.99 19.98
C ASP A 88 -2.52 5.92 20.95
N SER A 89 -3.61 6.65 20.64
CA SER A 89 -4.85 6.59 21.42
C SER A 89 -5.47 5.19 21.44
N LEU A 90 -5.19 4.37 20.42
CA LEU A 90 -5.67 3.00 20.27
C LEU A 90 -4.79 1.98 20.98
N ASP A 91 -3.64 2.34 21.54
CA ASP A 91 -2.74 1.37 22.22
C ASP A 91 -3.42 0.68 23.42
N SER A 92 -4.41 1.35 24.02
CA SER A 92 -5.24 0.77 25.08
C SER A 92 -6.22 -0.31 24.58
N LEU A 93 -6.44 -0.39 23.27
CA LEU A 93 -7.38 -1.32 22.66
C LEU A 93 -6.67 -2.62 22.28
N TRP A 94 -7.00 -3.70 22.99
CA TRP A 94 -6.39 -5.01 22.76
C TRP A 94 -6.47 -5.50 21.30
N LEU A 95 -7.59 -5.21 20.61
CA LEU A 95 -7.75 -5.55 19.18
C LEU A 95 -6.74 -4.82 18.29
N TRP A 96 -6.41 -3.57 18.63
CA TRP A 96 -5.40 -2.80 17.90
C TRP A 96 -4.00 -3.35 18.13
N ALA A 97 -3.65 -3.66 19.38
CA ALA A 97 -2.38 -4.30 19.71
C ALA A 97 -2.18 -5.64 18.96
N ARG A 98 -3.27 -6.41 18.80
CA ARG A 98 -3.24 -7.66 18.03
C ARG A 98 -3.06 -7.42 16.52
N ALA A 99 -3.72 -6.41 15.96
CA ALA A 99 -3.51 -6.04 14.55
C ALA A 99 -2.07 -5.52 14.31
N GLN A 100 -1.54 -4.70 15.22
CA GLN A 100 -0.16 -4.22 15.18
C GLN A 100 0.85 -5.38 15.23
N HIS A 101 0.59 -6.43 16.02
CA HIS A 101 1.46 -7.61 16.06
C HIS A 101 1.56 -8.29 14.67
N GLU A 102 0.43 -8.49 14.00
CA GLU A 102 0.41 -9.06 12.64
C GLU A 102 1.13 -8.15 11.63
N ILE A 103 0.89 -6.83 11.70
CA ILE A 103 1.55 -5.83 10.84
C ILE A 103 3.07 -5.84 11.04
N LYS A 104 3.55 -5.91 12.30
CA LYS A 104 4.98 -6.01 12.61
C LYS A 104 5.60 -7.27 12.01
N GLY A 105 4.88 -8.40 12.03
CA GLY A 105 5.31 -9.63 11.36
C GLY A 105 5.48 -9.45 9.85
N ILE A 106 4.50 -8.85 9.17
CA ILE A 106 4.57 -8.55 7.73
C ILE A 106 5.74 -7.60 7.43
N ASN A 107 5.92 -6.54 8.21
CA ASN A 107 7.01 -5.58 8.05
C ASN A 107 8.39 -6.23 8.27
N GLY A 108 8.50 -7.17 9.22
CA GLY A 108 9.73 -7.94 9.44
C GLY A 108 10.10 -8.80 8.23
N LEU A 109 9.13 -9.48 7.64
CA LEU A 109 9.33 -10.27 6.41
C LEU A 109 9.70 -9.38 5.22
N TYR A 110 9.04 -8.22 5.08
CA TYR A 110 9.41 -7.24 4.07
C TYR A 110 10.85 -6.75 4.26
N GLY A 111 11.24 -6.39 5.48
CA GLY A 111 12.61 -5.97 5.80
C GLY A 111 13.65 -7.04 5.45
N LEU A 112 13.37 -8.32 5.76
CA LEU A 112 14.23 -9.44 5.38
C LEU A 112 14.36 -9.58 3.86
N PHE A 113 13.27 -9.45 3.11
CA PHE A 113 13.31 -9.46 1.65
C PHE A 113 14.20 -8.34 1.09
N ARG A 114 14.05 -7.12 1.63
CA ARG A 114 14.86 -5.95 1.22
C ARG A 114 16.33 -6.15 1.57
N GLN A 115 16.64 -6.80 2.70
CA GLN A 115 18.00 -7.18 3.05
C GLN A 115 18.59 -8.18 2.03
N MET A 116 17.85 -9.24 1.67
CA MET A 116 18.31 -10.20 0.66
C MET A 116 18.59 -9.53 -0.69
N GLN A 117 17.74 -8.57 -1.12
CA GLN A 117 17.99 -7.79 -2.33
C GLN A 117 19.27 -6.96 -2.24
N ARG A 118 19.51 -6.31 -1.10
CA ARG A 118 20.72 -5.53 -0.83
C ARG A 118 21.98 -6.38 -0.88
N GLU A 119 21.96 -7.54 -0.24
CA GLU A 119 23.08 -8.49 -0.24
C GLU A 119 23.44 -8.89 -1.67
N ILE A 120 22.44 -9.20 -2.50
CA ILE A 120 22.66 -9.60 -3.89
C ILE A 120 23.15 -8.43 -4.76
N LEU A 121 22.54 -7.25 -4.64
CA LEU A 121 22.77 -6.13 -5.56
C LEU A 121 23.92 -5.21 -5.15
N GLU A 122 24.04 -4.88 -3.86
CA GLU A 122 25.04 -3.95 -3.36
C GLU A 122 26.30 -4.67 -2.88
N LEU A 123 26.12 -5.81 -2.21
CA LEU A 123 27.25 -6.61 -1.69
C LEU A 123 27.74 -7.68 -2.67
N ASN A 124 27.12 -7.78 -3.85
CA ASN A 124 27.43 -8.77 -4.89
C ASN A 124 27.43 -10.22 -4.38
N ALA A 125 26.59 -10.53 -3.39
CA ALA A 125 26.43 -11.89 -2.89
C ALA A 125 25.97 -12.84 -4.01
N PRO A 126 26.34 -14.13 -3.95
CA PRO A 126 25.83 -15.12 -4.90
C PRO A 126 24.31 -15.24 -4.76
N ILE A 127 23.63 -15.44 -5.90
CA ILE A 127 22.18 -15.65 -5.89
C ILE A 127 21.91 -17.09 -5.44
N ASP A 128 21.38 -17.23 -4.22
CA ASP A 128 20.85 -18.50 -3.74
C ASP A 128 19.37 -18.63 -4.10
N ILE A 129 19.10 -19.30 -5.22
CA ILE A 129 17.74 -19.53 -5.72
C ILE A 129 16.92 -20.35 -4.72
N LYS A 130 17.56 -21.29 -4.01
CA LYS A 130 16.88 -22.13 -3.01
C LYS A 130 16.47 -21.29 -1.81
N GLN A 131 17.32 -20.39 -1.35
CA GLN A 131 16.99 -19.45 -0.27
C GLN A 131 15.82 -18.55 -0.67
N LEU A 132 15.83 -17.98 -1.88
CA LEU A 132 14.74 -17.15 -2.39
C LEU A 132 13.42 -17.93 -2.51
N ALA A 133 13.48 -19.17 -3.01
CA ALA A 133 12.30 -20.04 -3.12
C ALA A 133 11.75 -20.45 -1.75
N ASN A 134 12.62 -20.78 -0.80
CA ASN A 134 12.22 -21.08 0.58
C ASN A 134 11.57 -19.86 1.25
N PHE A 135 12.13 -18.67 1.04
CA PHE A 135 11.54 -17.44 1.54
C PHE A 135 10.15 -17.21 0.92
N ALA A 136 9.99 -17.40 -0.38
CA ALA A 136 8.69 -17.32 -1.06
C ALA A 136 7.68 -18.32 -0.49
N GLU A 137 8.09 -19.57 -0.25
CA GLU A 137 7.24 -20.60 0.37
C GLU A 137 6.81 -20.18 1.78
N THR A 138 7.73 -19.61 2.57
CA THR A 138 7.43 -19.10 3.91
C THR A 138 6.35 -18.01 3.86
N ILE A 139 6.56 -16.95 3.06
CA ILE A 139 5.61 -15.82 3.03
C ILE A 139 4.26 -16.19 2.41
N LEU A 140 4.19 -17.24 1.60
CA LEU A 140 2.94 -17.67 0.96
C LEU A 140 2.19 -18.69 1.81
N ARG A 141 2.89 -19.66 2.41
CA ARG A 141 2.26 -20.90 2.90
C ARG A 141 2.62 -21.29 4.32
N ASP A 142 3.68 -20.74 4.92
CA ASP A 142 4.04 -21.07 6.30
C ASP A 142 2.87 -20.76 7.24
N PRO A 143 2.49 -21.68 8.14
CA PRO A 143 1.32 -21.49 8.97
C PRO A 143 1.39 -20.27 9.89
N ASN A 144 2.59 -19.85 10.27
CA ASN A 144 2.86 -18.79 11.23
C ASN A 144 3.36 -17.50 10.57
N ALA A 145 4.00 -17.59 9.41
CA ALA A 145 4.63 -16.47 8.70
C ALA A 145 3.97 -16.13 7.35
N SER A 146 2.92 -16.85 6.92
CA SER A 146 2.19 -16.54 5.68
C SER A 146 1.55 -15.15 5.76
N ILE A 147 1.94 -14.27 4.84
CA ILE A 147 1.38 -12.92 4.68
C ILE A 147 -0.12 -12.99 4.36
N PRO A 148 -0.61 -13.84 3.42
CA PRO A 148 -2.04 -14.00 3.21
C PRO A 148 -2.83 -14.32 4.48
N ARG A 149 -2.31 -15.20 5.35
CA ARG A 149 -2.98 -15.53 6.61
C ARG A 149 -2.92 -14.38 7.62
N ALA A 150 -1.80 -13.66 7.71
CA ALA A 150 -1.71 -12.47 8.56
C ALA A 150 -2.70 -11.38 8.12
N LEU A 151 -2.81 -11.14 6.81
CA LEU A 151 -3.78 -10.19 6.25
C LEU A 151 -5.23 -10.61 6.51
N ASP A 152 -5.55 -11.91 6.40
CA ASP A 152 -6.87 -12.44 6.73
C ASP A 152 -7.22 -12.26 8.22
N ARG A 153 -6.25 -12.48 9.12
CA ARG A 153 -6.40 -12.20 10.55
C ARG A 153 -6.64 -10.71 10.82
N ILE A 154 -5.87 -9.82 10.18
CA ILE A 154 -6.08 -8.38 10.28
C ILE A 154 -7.48 -7.99 9.77
N ALA A 155 -7.90 -8.51 8.62
CA ALA A 155 -9.23 -8.26 8.07
C ALA A 155 -10.34 -8.73 9.01
N THR A 156 -10.17 -9.90 9.63
CA THR A 156 -11.08 -10.44 10.66
C THR A 156 -11.17 -9.51 11.87
N LEU A 157 -10.05 -9.00 12.37
CA LEU A 157 -10.02 -8.04 13.48
C LEU A 157 -10.76 -6.74 13.11
N ILE A 158 -10.55 -6.25 11.88
CA ILE A 158 -11.18 -5.02 11.38
C ILE A 158 -12.70 -5.18 11.22
N ILE A 159 -13.13 -6.23 10.51
CA ILE A 159 -14.50 -6.40 10.05
C ILE A 159 -15.35 -7.12 11.09
N ASN A 160 -14.91 -8.31 11.51
CA ASN A 160 -15.72 -9.22 12.33
C ASN A 160 -15.67 -8.83 13.80
N GLU A 161 -14.49 -8.46 14.29
CA GLU A 161 -14.29 -8.02 15.68
C GLU A 161 -14.54 -6.52 15.87
N LYS A 162 -14.99 -5.83 14.81
CA LYS A 162 -15.46 -4.43 14.83
C LYS A 162 -14.42 -3.45 15.39
N LEU A 163 -13.13 -3.69 15.13
CA LEU A 163 -12.04 -2.80 15.56
C LEU A 163 -12.30 -1.34 15.17
N PHE A 164 -12.87 -1.07 14.00
CA PHE A 164 -13.22 0.29 13.58
C PHE A 164 -14.21 0.98 14.54
N ILE A 165 -15.23 0.26 14.99
CA ILE A 165 -16.24 0.80 15.93
C ILE A 165 -15.60 1.07 17.28
N ALA A 166 -14.78 0.13 17.77
CA ALA A 166 -14.08 0.27 19.03
C ALA A 166 -13.08 1.45 18.99
N ALA A 167 -12.32 1.59 17.91
CA ALA A 167 -11.40 2.71 17.69
C ALA A 167 -12.13 4.05 17.67
N PHE A 168 -13.28 4.13 16.99
CA PHE A 168 -14.10 5.34 16.96
C PHE A 168 -14.60 5.74 18.36
N GLN A 169 -15.04 4.77 19.17
CA GLN A 169 -15.48 5.01 20.55
C GLN A 169 -14.35 5.52 21.43
N VAL A 170 -13.15 4.95 21.32
CA VAL A 170 -11.96 5.39 22.04
C VAL A 170 -11.63 6.84 21.67
N GLN A 171 -11.60 7.17 20.38
CA GLN A 171 -11.30 8.53 19.93
C GLN A 171 -12.33 9.54 20.47
N MET A 172 -13.62 9.22 20.40
CA MET A 172 -14.66 10.09 20.98
C MET A 172 -14.53 10.27 22.48
N ALA A 173 -14.13 9.22 23.21
CA ALA A 173 -13.91 9.30 24.65
C ALA A 173 -12.71 10.19 25.00
N VAL A 174 -11.63 10.15 24.22
CA VAL A 174 -10.47 11.04 24.35
C VAL A 174 -10.89 12.50 24.12
N THR A 175 -11.56 12.79 22.99
CA THR A 175 -12.01 14.15 22.68
C THR A 175 -12.96 14.70 23.75
N ARG A 176 -13.84 13.87 24.32
CA ARG A 176 -14.73 14.30 25.42
C ARG A 176 -13.96 14.64 26.69
N LYS A 177 -12.90 13.90 27.02
CA LYS A 177 -12.05 14.20 28.19
C LYS A 177 -11.32 15.52 28.01
N ASP A 178 -10.85 15.83 26.80
CA ASP A 178 -10.16 17.08 26.50
C ASP A 178 -11.11 18.29 26.55
N CYS A 179 -12.37 18.15 26.11
CA CYS A 179 -13.37 19.21 26.25
C CYS A 179 -13.79 19.47 27.71
N ASN A 180 -13.78 18.45 28.58
CA ASN A 180 -14.15 18.60 29.99
C ASN A 180 -12.99 19.07 30.87
N ARG A 181 -11.74 18.94 30.40
CA ARG A 181 -10.55 19.50 31.04
C ARG A 181 -10.35 20.93 30.54
N GLY A 182 -11.30 21.80 30.88
CA GLY A 182 -11.28 23.21 30.52
C GLY A 182 -10.07 23.93 31.11
N ASP A 183 -9.03 24.12 30.32
CA ASP A 183 -8.07 25.19 30.56
C ASP A 183 -8.75 26.52 30.20
N ASN A 184 -8.86 27.37 31.22
CA ASN A 184 -9.54 28.66 31.19
C ASN A 184 -8.73 29.74 30.45
N SER A 185 -8.12 29.42 29.32
CA SER A 185 -7.45 30.42 28.50
C SER A 185 -7.43 30.03 27.02
N SER A 186 -7.79 31.01 26.19
CA SER A 186 -7.73 31.05 24.72
C SER A 186 -8.88 30.39 23.94
N SER A 187 -9.84 31.26 23.63
CA SER A 187 -10.69 31.39 22.44
C SER A 187 -10.66 30.24 21.41
N PRO A 188 -11.82 29.64 21.07
CA PRO A 188 -11.89 28.57 20.08
C PRO A 188 -11.69 29.13 18.65
N ARG A 189 -10.72 28.56 17.91
CA ARG A 189 -10.71 28.68 16.44
C ARG A 189 -11.72 27.69 15.86
N PRO A 190 -12.62 28.12 14.95
CA PRO A 190 -13.57 27.23 14.31
C PRO A 190 -12.82 26.34 13.30
N TRP A 191 -12.78 25.04 13.58
CA TRP A 191 -12.41 24.07 12.55
C TRP A 191 -13.58 23.92 11.58
N SER A 192 -13.37 24.42 10.36
CA SER A 192 -14.25 24.20 9.21
C SER A 192 -14.33 22.71 8.89
N PHE A 193 -15.39 22.04 9.34
CA PHE A 193 -15.83 20.75 8.80
C PHE A 193 -16.33 20.96 7.37
N ARG A 194 -15.40 20.93 6.40
CA ARG A 194 -15.72 20.59 5.01
C ARG A 194 -15.01 19.29 4.70
N GLY A 195 -15.78 18.21 4.61
CA GLY A 195 -15.35 17.04 3.85
C GLY A 195 -15.40 15.69 4.53
N ILE A 196 -16.42 15.38 5.35
CA ILE A 196 -16.86 13.98 5.53
C ILE A 196 -18.38 13.96 5.59
N ILE A 197 -19.01 14.07 4.42
CA ILE A 197 -20.35 13.50 4.21
C ILE A 197 -20.14 12.39 3.18
N MET A 198 -20.27 11.15 3.66
CA MET A 198 -20.61 10.00 2.86
C MET A 198 -21.72 10.38 1.87
N LYS A 199 -21.43 10.33 0.57
CA LYS A 199 -22.47 10.10 -0.43
C LYS A 199 -22.35 8.64 -0.86
N THR A 200 -23.19 7.82 -0.23
CA THR A 200 -23.72 6.61 -0.81
C THR A 200 -24.67 7.01 -1.95
N GLY A 201 -24.46 6.42 -3.12
CA GLY A 201 -25.26 6.59 -4.33
C GLY A 201 -24.62 5.79 -5.45
#